data_AF-A0AAV7C2U5-F1
#
_entry.id   AF-A0AAV7C2U5-F1
#
_cell.length_a   1.000
_cell.length_b   1.000
_cell.length_c   1.000
_cell.angle_alpha   90.00
_cell.angle_beta   90.00
_cell.angle_gamma   90.00
#
_symmetry.space_group_name_H-M   'P 1'
#
loop_
_entity.id
_entity.type
_entity.pdbx_description
1 polymer ?
#
loop_
_entity_poly.entity_id
_entity_poly.type
_entity_poly.pdbx_seq_one_letter_code
_entity_poly.pdbx_strand_id
1 'polypeptide(L)'
;MAELYVKPGNKERGWNDPPQFSYGLQTTGGGKRTPLNKRVPAPLQGSPTVPPVQAVPSSTPPMIPPPLPIGNIGPPSVGGSPLRIANSMQCSSQEEVSIDLQDILTPLNQTLEACKASVKAQVLTDIGRRLTVLEEMWNSGKLSASVRKRMSLLVKELQSQNWDSADEIHRSLMVDHVNEVSQWMVGVKRLIAETRNLPQEASPTTDGTVTESSTETAPQES
;
A
#
# COMPACT_ATOMS: atom_id res chain seq x y z
N MET A 1 -40.63 -8.77 -42.42
CA MET A 1 -40.10 -7.39 -42.40
C MET A 1 -38.95 -7.39 -41.41
N ALA A 2 -37.73 -7.42 -41.93
CA ALA A 2 -36.50 -7.73 -41.19
C ALA A 2 -35.96 -6.49 -40.45
N GLU A 3 -35.48 -6.75 -39.23
CA GLU A 3 -34.32 -6.14 -38.56
C GLU A 3 -34.15 -4.62 -38.57
N LEU A 4 -34.28 -3.99 -37.39
CA LEU A 4 -33.57 -2.74 -37.10
C LEU A 4 -33.32 -2.54 -35.59
N TYR A 5 -32.83 -3.57 -34.91
CA TYR A 5 -32.35 -3.47 -33.52
C TYR A 5 -30.82 -3.41 -33.49
N VAL A 6 -30.25 -2.30 -33.96
CA VAL A 6 -28.85 -1.96 -33.70
C VAL A 6 -28.81 -0.53 -33.19
N LYS A 7 -28.63 -0.40 -31.86
CA LYS A 7 -28.25 0.86 -31.22
C LYS A 7 -27.04 1.44 -31.97
N PRO A 8 -27.06 2.72 -32.38
CA PRO A 8 -25.90 3.32 -33.02
C PRO A 8 -24.73 3.28 -32.05
N GLY A 9 -23.78 2.37 -32.31
CA GLY A 9 -22.57 2.21 -31.52
C GLY A 9 -21.77 3.51 -31.53
N ASN A 10 -21.32 3.91 -30.35
CA ASN A 10 -20.46 5.06 -30.12
C ASN A 10 -19.18 4.94 -30.97
N LYS A 11 -19.07 5.74 -32.04
CA LYS A 11 -17.91 5.76 -32.97
C LYS A 11 -16.73 6.54 -32.41
N GLU A 12 -16.89 7.15 -31.24
CA GLU A 12 -15.81 7.86 -30.57
C GLU A 12 -14.81 6.81 -30.12
N ARG A 13 -13.60 6.93 -30.65
CA ARG A 13 -12.43 6.08 -30.41
C ARG A 13 -12.16 6.00 -28.91
N GLY A 14 -12.89 5.12 -28.24
CA GLY A 14 -12.85 4.98 -26.80
C GLY A 14 -11.46 4.50 -26.40
N TRP A 15 -11.05 4.86 -25.20
CA TRP A 15 -9.77 4.50 -24.58
C TRP A 15 -9.56 2.96 -24.43
N ASN A 16 -10.48 2.15 -24.96
CA ASN A 16 -10.48 0.69 -24.95
C ASN A 16 -10.44 0.07 -26.37
N ASP A 17 -10.06 0.84 -27.39
CA ASP A 17 -9.76 0.29 -28.71
C ASP A 17 -8.32 -0.23 -28.71
N PRO A 18 -8.09 -1.55 -28.95
CA PRO A 18 -6.74 -2.08 -28.96
C PRO A 18 -5.93 -1.45 -30.09
N PRO A 19 -4.62 -1.22 -29.91
CA PRO A 19 -3.79 -0.64 -30.96
C PRO A 19 -3.93 -1.47 -32.24
N GLN A 20 -4.37 -0.82 -33.32
CA GLN A 20 -4.44 -1.38 -34.67
C GLN A 20 -3.01 -1.60 -35.17
N PHE A 21 -2.37 -2.69 -34.75
CA PHE A 21 -1.18 -3.17 -35.43
C PHE A 21 -1.62 -3.62 -36.82
N SER A 22 -1.07 -2.98 -37.85
CA SER A 22 -1.36 -3.26 -39.25
C SER A 22 -1.07 -4.73 -39.58
N TYR A 23 -2.05 -5.62 -39.44
CA TYR A 23 -1.94 -7.05 -39.73
C TYR A 23 -1.77 -7.38 -41.23
N GLY A 24 -1.67 -6.36 -42.09
CA GLY A 24 -1.62 -6.51 -43.54
C GLY A 24 -0.25 -6.36 -44.21
N LEU A 25 0.84 -6.11 -43.48
CA LEU A 25 2.18 -5.89 -44.09
C LEU A 25 3.18 -7.04 -43.87
N GLN A 26 2.73 -8.19 -43.34
CA GLN A 26 3.62 -9.34 -43.07
C GLN A 26 3.44 -10.54 -44.02
N THR A 27 2.55 -10.48 -45.02
CA THR A 27 2.40 -11.59 -45.98
C THR A 27 3.34 -11.50 -47.19
N THR A 28 4.27 -10.54 -47.23
CA THR A 28 5.32 -10.47 -48.25
C THR A 28 6.70 -10.28 -47.61
N GLY A 29 7.39 -11.38 -47.30
CA GLY A 29 8.82 -11.37 -47.06
C GLY A 29 9.28 -12.12 -45.82
N GLY A 30 9.54 -13.43 -45.99
CA GLY A 30 10.36 -14.18 -45.04
C GLY A 30 11.75 -13.54 -44.91
N GLY A 31 12.00 -12.88 -43.79
CA GLY A 31 13.24 -12.16 -43.50
C GLY A 31 13.82 -12.55 -42.14
N LYS A 32 14.70 -13.55 -42.15
CA LYS A 32 15.81 -13.83 -41.21
C LYS A 32 15.84 -13.01 -39.90
N ARG A 33 15.70 -13.72 -38.76
CA ARG A 33 16.00 -13.22 -37.41
C ARG A 33 17.42 -12.65 -37.38
N THR A 34 17.57 -11.38 -37.01
CA THR A 34 18.87 -10.75 -36.75
C THR A 34 19.40 -11.21 -35.38
N PRO A 35 20.51 -11.96 -35.28
CA PRO A 35 21.11 -12.24 -33.99
C PRO A 35 21.73 -10.96 -33.41
N LEU A 36 21.17 -10.45 -32.31
CA LEU A 36 21.64 -9.23 -31.60
C LEU A 36 23.00 -9.37 -30.89
N ASN A 37 23.78 -10.42 -31.17
CA ASN A 37 25.10 -10.67 -30.58
C ASN A 37 26.28 -10.22 -31.47
N LYS A 38 26.10 -9.19 -32.31
CA LYS A 38 27.15 -8.65 -33.16
C LYS A 38 27.44 -7.21 -32.76
N ARG A 39 28.44 -7.00 -31.89
CA ARG A 39 29.05 -5.67 -31.73
C ARG A 39 29.70 -5.29 -33.06
N VAL A 40 29.27 -4.17 -33.63
CA VAL A 40 29.82 -3.59 -34.85
C VAL A 40 31.14 -2.88 -34.49
N PRO A 41 32.30 -3.29 -35.04
CA PRO A 41 33.50 -2.47 -34.95
C PRO A 41 33.37 -1.23 -35.84
N ALA A 42 33.77 -0.07 -35.33
CA ALA A 42 33.81 1.18 -36.09
C ALA A 42 34.80 1.06 -37.28
N PRO A 43 34.48 1.62 -38.45
CA PRO A 43 35.39 1.63 -39.60
C PRO A 43 36.56 2.58 -39.33
N LEU A 44 37.76 2.00 -39.18
CA LEU A 44 39.05 2.71 -39.21
C LEU A 44 39.39 3.08 -40.66
N GLN A 45 39.42 4.38 -40.95
CA GLN A 45 40.09 4.93 -42.13
C GLN A 45 41.62 4.90 -41.94
N GLY A 46 42.33 4.32 -42.92
CA GLY A 46 43.64 4.78 -43.40
C GLY A 46 44.89 4.58 -42.52
N SER A 47 45.76 3.66 -42.96
CA SER A 47 47.14 3.33 -42.52
C SER A 47 48.20 4.46 -42.74
N PRO A 48 49.51 4.35 -42.38
CA PRO A 48 50.28 3.17 -41.89
C PRO A 48 51.35 3.38 -40.76
N THR A 49 51.72 2.26 -40.10
CA THR A 49 53.06 1.84 -39.58
C THR A 49 53.79 2.59 -38.43
N VAL A 50 53.90 1.97 -37.23
CA VAL A 50 55.12 1.53 -36.43
C VAL A 50 54.79 1.24 -34.93
N PRO A 51 55.59 0.45 -34.14
CA PRO A 51 55.09 -0.43 -33.07
C PRO A 51 55.41 0.04 -31.60
N PRO A 52 55.38 -0.84 -30.57
CA PRO A 52 54.45 -0.80 -29.44
C PRO A 52 54.99 -0.11 -28.18
N VAL A 53 54.14 0.62 -27.45
CA VAL A 53 54.42 1.00 -26.06
C VAL A 53 53.23 0.69 -25.17
N GLN A 54 53.48 -0.15 -24.17
CA GLN A 54 52.59 -0.44 -23.05
C GLN A 54 52.46 0.82 -22.17
N ALA A 55 51.23 1.22 -21.85
CA ALA A 55 50.97 2.14 -20.74
C ALA A 55 49.52 2.01 -20.23
N VAL A 56 49.42 1.52 -18.99
CA VAL A 56 48.43 1.73 -17.91
C VAL A 56 47.00 2.25 -18.21
N PRO A 57 45.95 1.68 -17.58
CA PRO A 57 44.62 2.27 -17.59
C PRO A 57 44.46 3.30 -16.46
N SER A 58 44.55 4.59 -16.79
CA SER A 58 44.09 5.69 -15.93
C SER A 58 42.71 6.14 -16.39
N SER A 59 41.65 5.55 -15.85
CA SER A 59 40.28 6.01 -16.12
C SER A 59 39.91 7.13 -15.14
N THR A 60 40.03 8.37 -15.61
CA THR A 60 39.41 9.55 -15.02
C THR A 60 37.90 9.56 -15.33
N PRO A 61 37.01 9.85 -14.37
CA PRO A 61 35.58 9.97 -14.64
C PRO A 61 35.24 11.29 -15.34
N PRO A 62 34.23 11.34 -16.24
CA PRO A 62 33.77 12.58 -16.84
C PRO A 62 32.98 13.44 -15.84
N MET A 63 33.35 14.71 -15.83
CA MET A 63 32.86 15.80 -15.01
C MET A 63 31.43 16.21 -15.41
N ILE A 64 30.50 16.18 -14.47
CA ILE A 64 29.12 16.68 -14.63
C ILE A 64 29.11 18.19 -14.27
N PRO A 65 28.60 19.10 -15.12
CA PRO A 65 28.48 20.51 -14.75
C PRO A 65 27.25 20.77 -13.84
N PRO A 66 27.34 21.70 -12.87
CA PRO A 66 26.22 22.03 -11.98
C PRO A 66 25.23 23.03 -12.62
N PRO A 67 23.93 22.99 -12.28
CA PRO A 67 23.00 24.05 -12.65
C PRO A 67 23.11 25.27 -11.70
N LEU A 68 23.01 26.45 -12.29
CA LEU A 68 23.06 27.79 -11.66
C LEU A 68 21.80 28.10 -10.83
N PRO A 69 21.87 28.95 -9.79
CA PRO A 69 20.71 29.39 -9.03
C PRO A 69 20.02 30.58 -9.72
N ILE A 70 18.72 30.46 -9.98
CA ILE A 70 17.87 31.59 -10.37
C ILE A 70 17.45 32.31 -9.09
N GLY A 71 18.01 33.51 -8.91
CA GLY A 71 17.56 34.46 -7.91
C GLY A 71 16.20 35.04 -8.32
N ASN A 72 15.24 34.97 -7.41
CA ASN A 72 13.97 35.69 -7.56
C ASN A 72 13.85 36.74 -6.45
N ILE A 73 13.63 37.95 -6.92
CA ILE A 73 13.50 39.22 -6.24
C ILE A 73 12.17 39.22 -5.45
N GLY A 74 12.17 39.78 -4.23
CA GLY A 74 11.03 39.75 -3.29
C GLY A 74 9.89 40.75 -3.57
N PRO A 75 8.95 40.92 -2.61
CA PRO A 75 8.57 42.28 -2.14
C PRO A 75 8.33 42.38 -0.60
N PRO A 76 8.07 43.60 -0.05
CA PRO A 76 8.48 43.99 1.31
C PRO A 76 7.35 44.14 2.38
N SER A 77 7.80 44.48 3.60
CA SER A 77 7.20 45.43 4.57
C SER A 77 6.32 44.95 5.73
N VAL A 78 6.96 44.97 6.91
CA VAL A 78 6.59 45.57 8.22
C VAL A 78 5.12 45.63 8.71
N GLY A 79 4.95 45.12 9.93
CA GLY A 79 4.33 45.87 11.04
C GLY A 79 2.90 45.49 11.45
N GLY A 80 2.73 45.01 12.70
CA GLY A 80 1.45 45.05 13.40
C GLY A 80 1.18 43.91 14.38
N SER A 81 1.23 44.21 15.67
CA SER A 81 1.02 43.37 16.87
C SER A 81 -0.45 42.92 17.11
N PRO A 82 -0.72 42.05 18.11
CA PRO A 82 -1.71 40.96 18.05
C PRO A 82 -3.04 41.30 18.72
N LEU A 83 -4.16 40.66 18.31
CA LEU A 83 -5.32 40.39 19.17
C LEU A 83 -6.20 39.24 18.61
N ARG A 84 -6.23 38.13 19.34
CA ARG A 84 -7.40 37.28 19.70
C ARG A 84 -8.27 36.69 18.58
N ILE A 85 -8.13 35.37 18.38
CA ILE A 85 -9.22 34.40 18.51
C ILE A 85 -8.60 33.11 19.05
N ALA A 86 -8.85 32.82 20.32
CA ALA A 86 -8.66 31.49 20.87
C ALA A 86 -9.90 30.68 20.49
N ASN A 87 -9.80 29.91 19.41
CA ASN A 87 -10.68 28.75 19.28
C ASN A 87 -9.98 27.65 18.49
N SER A 88 -9.82 26.52 19.17
CA SER A 88 -9.72 25.18 18.63
C SER A 88 -8.79 24.99 17.42
N MET A 89 -7.50 24.83 17.69
CA MET A 89 -6.71 23.82 16.99
C MET A 89 -5.86 23.11 18.02
N GLN A 90 -6.37 21.95 18.43
CA GLN A 90 -5.62 20.93 19.11
C GLN A 90 -4.49 20.53 18.15
N CYS A 91 -3.36 21.24 18.26
CA CYS A 91 -2.10 20.81 17.71
C CYS A 91 -1.77 19.53 18.46
N SER A 92 -2.24 18.40 17.92
CA SER A 92 -1.88 17.09 18.42
C SER A 92 -0.38 17.00 18.20
N SER A 93 0.36 17.20 19.28
CA SER A 93 1.76 16.90 19.42
C SER A 93 2.02 15.63 18.62
N GLN A 94 2.82 15.76 17.57
CA GLN A 94 3.33 14.64 16.82
C GLN A 94 4.36 13.96 17.72
N GLU A 95 3.84 13.29 18.76
CA GLU A 95 4.57 12.28 19.48
C GLU A 95 4.86 11.23 18.40
N GLU A 96 6.12 11.18 17.99
CA GLU A 96 6.68 10.07 17.23
C GLU A 96 6.56 8.85 18.15
N VAL A 97 5.33 8.32 18.25
CA VAL A 97 5.05 7.09 18.97
C VAL A 97 5.91 6.06 18.27
N SER A 98 6.93 5.57 18.98
CA SER A 98 7.68 4.40 18.57
C SER A 98 6.70 3.24 18.53
N ILE A 99 6.11 3.02 17.36
CA ILE A 99 5.18 1.92 17.12
C ILE A 99 6.00 0.64 17.13
N ASP A 100 5.80 -0.18 18.15
CA ASP A 100 6.45 -1.47 18.24
C ASP A 100 5.79 -2.47 17.27
N LEU A 101 6.58 -3.42 16.79
CA LEU A 101 6.10 -4.48 15.92
C LEU A 101 5.06 -5.36 16.62
N GLN A 102 5.23 -5.62 17.92
CA GLN A 102 4.34 -6.52 18.66
C GLN A 102 2.94 -5.96 18.83
N ASP A 103 2.79 -4.63 18.94
CA ASP A 103 1.49 -3.98 18.98
C ASP A 103 0.67 -4.19 17.70
N ILE A 104 1.32 -4.52 16.59
CA ILE A 104 0.68 -4.80 15.30
C ILE A 104 0.50 -6.29 15.06
N LEU A 105 1.54 -7.10 15.30
CA LEU A 105 1.48 -8.53 15.03
C LEU A 105 0.58 -9.28 16.02
N THR A 106 0.56 -8.88 17.30
CA THR A 106 -0.23 -9.59 18.32
C THR A 106 -1.72 -9.56 17.98
N PRO A 107 -2.35 -8.40 17.69
CA PRO A 107 -3.77 -8.37 17.38
C PRO A 107 -4.11 -9.03 16.04
N LEU A 108 -3.22 -8.96 15.04
CA LEU A 108 -3.41 -9.65 13.75
C LEU A 108 -3.42 -11.17 13.91
N ASN A 109 -2.49 -11.71 14.71
CA ASN A 109 -2.46 -13.14 15.00
C ASN A 109 -3.66 -13.56 15.85
N GLN A 110 -4.04 -12.79 16.88
CA GLN A 110 -5.26 -13.06 17.65
C GLN A 110 -6.51 -13.12 16.76
N THR A 111 -6.62 -12.18 15.82
CA THR A 111 -7.72 -12.13 14.86
C THR A 111 -7.71 -13.35 13.93
N LEU A 112 -6.52 -13.81 13.53
CA LEU A 112 -6.34 -15.04 12.76
C LEU A 112 -6.77 -16.27 13.55
N GLU A 113 -6.39 -16.37 14.84
CA GLU A 113 -6.83 -17.44 15.73
C GLU A 113 -8.34 -17.48 15.87
N ALA A 114 -9.00 -16.33 16.03
CA ALA A 114 -10.46 -16.23 16.08
C ALA A 114 -11.12 -16.71 14.78
N CYS A 115 -10.48 -16.48 13.64
CA CYS A 115 -10.96 -16.94 12.33
C CYS A 115 -10.75 -18.45 12.10
N LYS A 116 -9.94 -19.15 12.92
CA LYS A 116 -9.57 -20.56 12.68
C LYS A 116 -10.74 -21.53 12.60
N ALA A 117 -11.79 -21.27 13.38
CA ALA A 117 -12.96 -22.14 13.44
C ALA A 117 -13.88 -22.02 12.22
N SER A 118 -13.89 -20.85 11.56
CA SER A 118 -14.85 -20.53 10.50
C SER A 118 -14.23 -20.55 9.10
N VAL A 119 -12.91 -20.41 9.00
CA VAL A 119 -12.18 -20.22 7.73
C VAL A 119 -11.41 -21.48 7.33
N LYS A 120 -11.24 -21.69 6.02
CA LYS A 120 -10.44 -22.81 5.49
C LYS A 120 -8.98 -22.71 5.97
N ALA A 121 -8.41 -23.83 6.40
CA ALA A 121 -7.00 -23.94 6.84
C ALA A 121 -5.98 -23.38 5.85
N GLN A 122 -6.24 -23.52 4.54
CA GLN A 122 -5.38 -22.97 3.49
C GLN A 122 -5.33 -21.43 3.52
N VAL A 123 -6.46 -20.77 3.76
CA VAL A 123 -6.53 -19.31 3.81
C VAL A 123 -5.75 -18.79 5.02
N LEU A 124 -5.91 -19.44 6.18
CA LEU A 124 -5.17 -19.09 7.40
C LEU A 124 -3.67 -19.30 7.23
N THR A 125 -3.27 -20.36 6.53
CA THR A 125 -1.86 -20.64 6.20
C THR A 125 -1.27 -19.58 5.27
N ASP A 126 -2.02 -19.14 4.26
CA ASP A 126 -1.60 -18.05 3.37
C ASP A 126 -1.47 -16.73 4.14
N ILE A 127 -2.47 -16.35 4.94
CA ILE A 127 -2.43 -15.13 5.76
C ILE A 127 -1.23 -15.19 6.71
N GLY A 128 -1.00 -16.30 7.40
CA GLY A 128 0.16 -16.49 8.28
C GLY A 128 1.48 -16.27 7.55
N ARG A 129 1.66 -16.84 6.35
CA ARG A 129 2.84 -16.60 5.51
C ARG A 129 3.00 -15.12 5.15
N ARG A 130 1.91 -14.41 4.84
CA ARG A 130 1.93 -12.98 4.52
C ARG A 130 2.32 -12.13 5.74
N LEU A 131 1.88 -12.51 6.94
CA LEU A 131 2.30 -11.85 8.18
C LEU A 131 3.79 -12.03 8.47
N THR A 132 4.37 -13.20 8.13
CA THR A 132 5.83 -13.39 8.21
C THR A 132 6.59 -12.45 7.27
N VAL A 133 6.06 -12.20 6.05
CA VAL A 133 6.66 -11.23 5.12
C VAL A 133 6.57 -9.80 5.68
N LEU A 134 5.44 -9.44 6.30
CA LEU A 134 5.30 -8.17 6.99
C LEU A 134 6.34 -8.00 8.10
N GLU A 135 6.53 -9.03 8.95
CA GLU A 135 7.55 -9.05 10.01
C GLU A 135 8.96 -8.86 9.45
N GLU A 136 9.34 -9.59 8.39
CA GLU A 136 10.65 -9.48 7.76
C GLU A 136 10.88 -8.06 7.19
N MET A 137 9.88 -7.48 6.52
CA MET A 137 9.97 -6.12 5.99
C MET A 137 10.06 -5.06 7.08
N TRP A 138 9.40 -5.28 8.21
CA TRP A 138 9.46 -4.41 9.37
C TRP A 138 10.85 -4.45 10.02
N ASN A 139 11.35 -5.65 10.30
CA ASN A 139 12.65 -5.85 10.95
C ASN A 139 13.83 -5.45 10.05
N SER A 140 13.69 -5.61 8.74
CA SER A 140 14.67 -5.10 7.77
C SER A 140 14.63 -3.58 7.60
N GLY A 141 13.68 -2.88 8.23
CA GLY A 141 13.56 -1.43 8.17
C GLY A 141 13.07 -0.89 6.82
N LYS A 142 12.55 -1.75 5.94
CA LYS A 142 12.08 -1.39 4.59
C LYS A 142 10.73 -0.67 4.59
N LEU A 143 10.01 -0.69 5.72
CA LEU A 143 8.73 -0.01 5.88
C LEU A 143 8.92 1.41 6.41
N SER A 144 8.40 2.37 5.66
CA SER A 144 8.35 3.79 6.00
C SER A 144 7.53 4.06 7.26
N ALA A 145 7.87 5.12 7.99
CA ALA A 145 7.16 5.51 9.22
C ALA A 145 5.66 5.77 8.98
N SER A 146 5.30 6.31 7.80
CA SER A 146 3.90 6.49 7.38
C SER A 146 3.14 5.17 7.29
N VAL A 147 3.76 4.13 6.72
CA VAL A 147 3.18 2.78 6.61
C VAL A 147 2.98 2.18 8.01
N ARG A 148 3.99 2.29 8.89
CA ARG A 148 3.91 1.80 10.27
C ARG A 148 2.76 2.46 11.05
N LYS A 149 2.64 3.79 10.94
CA LYS A 149 1.56 4.57 11.56
C LYS A 149 0.18 4.22 11.03
N ARG A 150 0.04 4.06 9.72
CA ARG A 150 -1.24 3.65 9.14
C ARG A 150 -1.58 2.20 9.50
N MET A 151 -0.58 1.33 9.62
CA MET A 151 -0.79 -0.06 10.04
C MET A 151 -1.28 -0.16 11.49
N SER A 152 -0.75 0.64 12.41
CA SER A 152 -1.27 0.67 13.79
C SER A 152 -2.71 1.17 13.85
N LEU A 153 -3.08 2.16 13.02
CA LEU A 153 -4.47 2.59 12.87
C LEU A 153 -5.35 1.48 12.30
N LEU A 154 -4.91 0.77 11.25
CA LEU A 154 -5.65 -0.35 10.67
C LEU A 154 -5.94 -1.42 11.72
N VAL A 155 -4.93 -1.78 12.52
CA VAL A 155 -5.09 -2.77 13.59
C VAL A 155 -6.06 -2.29 14.67
N LYS A 156 -6.06 -1.00 15.00
CA LYS A 156 -7.02 -0.41 15.95
C LYS A 156 -8.46 -0.45 15.41
N GLU A 157 -8.66 -0.16 14.13
CA GLU A 157 -9.97 -0.26 13.48
C GLU A 157 -10.45 -1.71 13.40
N LEU A 158 -9.54 -2.66 13.16
CA LEU A 158 -9.81 -4.10 13.15
C LEU A 158 -10.33 -4.58 14.52
N GLN A 159 -9.69 -4.14 15.61
CA GLN A 159 -10.12 -4.46 16.98
C GLN A 159 -11.45 -3.80 17.33
N SER A 160 -11.69 -2.59 16.84
CA SER A 160 -12.94 -1.87 17.03
C SER A 160 -14.09 -2.41 16.15
N GLN A 161 -13.85 -3.47 15.36
CA GLN A 161 -14.79 -4.05 14.39
C GLN A 161 -15.29 -3.03 13.34
N ASN A 162 -14.51 -1.98 13.08
CA ASN A 162 -14.80 -0.94 12.10
C ASN A 162 -14.19 -1.34 10.74
N TRP A 163 -14.81 -2.31 10.07
CA TRP A 163 -14.26 -2.92 8.85
C TRP A 163 -14.15 -1.94 7.67
N ASP A 164 -15.10 -0.99 7.55
CA ASP A 164 -15.08 0.02 6.48
C ASP A 164 -13.90 0.99 6.64
N SER A 165 -13.64 1.44 7.88
CA SER A 165 -12.46 2.26 8.20
C SER A 165 -11.17 1.51 7.93
N ALA A 166 -11.09 0.22 8.30
CA ALA A 166 -9.93 -0.61 8.01
C ALA A 166 -9.69 -0.77 6.48
N ASP A 167 -10.76 -0.94 5.69
CA ASP A 167 -10.66 -1.01 4.23
C ASP A 167 -10.25 0.33 3.59
N GLU A 168 -10.70 1.46 4.15
CA GLU A 168 -10.26 2.80 3.74
C GLU A 168 -8.75 3.00 3.95
N ILE A 169 -8.23 2.59 5.11
CA ILE A 169 -6.79 2.65 5.40
C ILE A 169 -6.01 1.72 4.46
N HIS A 170 -6.52 0.51 4.20
CA HIS A 170 -5.97 -0.40 3.22
C HIS A 170 -5.89 0.24 1.82
N ARG A 171 -6.98 0.88 1.35
CA ARG A 171 -7.02 1.57 0.06
C ARG A 171 -6.01 2.71 0.02
N SER A 172 -5.95 3.53 1.06
CA SER A 172 -4.95 4.62 1.16
C SER A 172 -3.51 4.10 1.13
N LEU A 173 -3.20 2.99 1.81
CA LEU A 173 -1.89 2.35 1.75
C LEU A 173 -1.56 1.82 0.36
N MET A 174 -2.54 1.25 -0.35
CA MET A 174 -2.36 0.76 -1.72
C MET A 174 -2.19 1.88 -2.75
N VAL A 175 -2.62 3.11 -2.46
CA VAL A 175 -2.41 4.27 -3.33
C VAL A 175 -1.02 4.88 -3.11
N ASP A 176 -0.67 5.13 -1.84
CA ASP A 176 0.54 5.90 -1.51
C ASP A 176 1.80 5.02 -1.43
N HIS A 177 1.67 3.76 -1.00
CA HIS A 177 2.78 2.91 -0.57
C HIS A 177 2.73 1.49 -1.17
N VAL A 178 2.18 1.33 -2.38
CA VAL A 178 1.97 0.01 -3.02
C VAL A 178 3.23 -0.87 -3.06
N ASN A 179 4.40 -0.26 -3.29
CA ASN A 179 5.67 -0.97 -3.41
C ASN A 179 6.11 -1.63 -2.10
N GLU A 180 5.69 -1.06 -0.96
CA GLU A 180 6.04 -1.56 0.38
C GLU A 180 5.00 -2.56 0.90
N VAL A 181 3.72 -2.36 0.55
CA VAL A 181 2.62 -3.13 1.16
C VAL A 181 2.10 -4.28 0.30
N SER A 182 2.23 -4.20 -1.03
CA SER A 182 1.57 -5.13 -1.97
C SER A 182 1.83 -6.62 -1.71
N GLN A 183 3.02 -6.98 -1.25
CA GLN A 183 3.43 -8.38 -1.08
C GLN A 183 2.67 -9.11 0.05
N TRP A 184 2.28 -8.39 1.10
CA TRP A 184 1.65 -8.94 2.30
C TRP A 184 0.23 -8.40 2.54
N MET A 185 -0.09 -7.20 2.05
CA MET A 185 -1.37 -6.53 2.27
C MET A 185 -2.58 -7.32 1.76
N VAL A 186 -2.42 -8.14 0.73
CA VAL A 186 -3.49 -9.05 0.26
C VAL A 186 -3.95 -10.04 1.34
N GLY A 187 -3.03 -10.49 2.20
CA GLY A 187 -3.35 -11.35 3.35
C GLY A 187 -4.16 -10.58 4.40
N VAL A 188 -3.79 -9.32 4.65
CA VAL A 188 -4.51 -8.42 5.58
C VAL A 188 -5.90 -8.09 5.05
N LYS A 189 -6.06 -7.78 3.77
CA LYS A 189 -7.36 -7.58 3.13
C LYS A 189 -8.24 -8.82 3.26
N ARG A 190 -7.67 -10.01 3.06
CA ARG A 190 -8.42 -11.26 3.24
C ARG A 190 -8.84 -11.43 4.69
N LEU A 191 -7.93 -11.15 5.64
CA LEU A 191 -8.23 -11.18 7.07
C LEU A 191 -9.43 -10.28 7.41
N ILE A 192 -9.45 -9.02 6.96
CA ILE A 192 -10.59 -8.09 7.15
C ILE A 192 -11.89 -8.67 6.58
N ALA A 193 -11.83 -9.31 5.41
CA ALA A 193 -13.02 -9.90 4.80
C ALA A 193 -13.55 -11.11 5.58
N GLU A 194 -12.66 -11.95 6.13
CA GLU A 194 -13.04 -13.11 6.94
C GLU A 194 -13.60 -12.69 8.29
N THR A 195 -13.01 -11.68 8.93
CA THR A 195 -13.47 -11.18 10.24
C THR A 195 -14.84 -10.53 10.17
N ARG A 196 -15.14 -9.85 9.05
CA ARG A 196 -16.49 -9.34 8.76
C ARG A 196 -17.51 -10.48 8.57
N ASN A 197 -17.05 -11.64 8.12
CA ASN A 197 -17.91 -12.80 7.86
C ASN A 197 -18.04 -13.74 9.06
N LEU A 198 -17.36 -13.45 10.18
CA LEU A 198 -17.59 -14.14 11.44
C LEU A 198 -19.00 -13.78 11.94
N PRO A 199 -19.85 -14.77 12.25
CA PRO A 199 -21.04 -14.52 13.04
C PRO A 199 -20.57 -13.89 14.34
N GLN A 200 -20.92 -12.63 14.56
CA GLN A 200 -20.61 -11.91 15.78
C GLN A 200 -21.18 -12.76 16.92
N GLU A 201 -20.32 -13.46 17.67
CA GLU A 201 -20.73 -14.18 18.87
C GLU A 201 -21.29 -13.10 19.79
N ALA A 202 -22.62 -13.04 19.85
CA ALA A 202 -23.34 -12.11 20.67
C ALA A 202 -22.87 -12.34 22.10
N SER A 203 -22.17 -11.34 22.66
CA SER A 203 -21.95 -11.29 24.09
C SER A 203 -23.31 -11.35 24.78
N PRO A 204 -23.47 -12.19 25.83
CA PRO A 204 -24.72 -12.34 26.53
C PRO A 204 -25.15 -11.00 27.11
N THR A 205 -26.36 -10.59 26.75
CA THR A 205 -27.20 -9.65 27.49
C THR A 205 -27.01 -9.86 28.99
N THR A 206 -26.35 -8.90 29.66
CA THR A 206 -26.57 -8.67 31.08
C THR A 206 -27.98 -8.14 31.21
N ASP A 207 -28.90 -9.08 31.41
CA ASP A 207 -30.30 -8.88 31.73
C ASP A 207 -30.41 -7.93 32.92
N GLY A 208 -31.15 -6.84 32.73
CA GLY A 208 -31.61 -6.02 33.82
C GLY A 208 -32.71 -6.77 34.56
N THR A 209 -32.41 -7.29 35.74
CA THR A 209 -33.44 -7.66 36.71
C THR A 209 -33.36 -6.71 37.91
N VAL A 210 -34.03 -5.55 37.77
CA VAL A 210 -34.59 -4.84 38.93
C VAL A 210 -35.84 -5.61 39.33
N THR A 211 -35.77 -6.41 40.39
CA THR A 211 -36.95 -6.80 41.16
C THR A 211 -36.60 -6.86 42.64
N GLU A 212 -36.85 -5.72 43.27
CA GLU A 212 -37.31 -5.55 44.64
C GLU A 212 -38.06 -6.79 45.20
N SER A 213 -37.58 -7.37 46.30
CA SER A 213 -38.46 -8.10 47.23
C SER A 213 -37.85 -8.11 48.62
N SER A 214 -38.45 -7.28 49.47
CA SER A 214 -38.34 -7.26 50.92
C SER A 214 -38.32 -8.66 51.53
N THR A 215 -37.40 -8.91 52.46
CA THR A 215 -37.55 -9.99 53.44
C THR A 215 -37.67 -9.35 54.82
N GLU A 216 -38.92 -9.13 55.20
CA GLU A 216 -39.36 -9.00 56.59
C GLU A 216 -39.08 -10.33 57.30
N THR A 217 -38.36 -10.31 58.42
CA THR A 217 -38.15 -11.48 59.28
C THR A 217 -38.42 -11.05 60.72
N ALA A 218 -39.58 -11.46 61.21
CA ALA A 218 -39.90 -11.54 62.62
C ALA A 218 -40.14 -13.01 62.97
N PRO A 219 -39.71 -13.48 64.15
CA PRO A 219 -40.31 -14.66 64.76
C PRO A 219 -40.97 -14.30 66.09
N GLN A 220 -42.28 -14.58 66.18
CA GLN A 220 -43.00 -14.80 67.44
C GLN A 220 -43.08 -16.30 67.73
N GLU A 221 -42.63 -16.65 68.95
CA GLU A 221 -43.28 -17.49 69.96
C GLU A 221 -44.26 -18.62 69.55
N SER A 222 -43.92 -19.86 69.91
CA SER A 222 -44.77 -20.81 70.68
C SER A 222 -43.96 -22.04 71.10
#